data_AF-A0A7Y7EEY0-F1
#
_entry.id   AF-A0A7Y7EEY0-F1
#
_cell.length_a   1.000
_cell.length_b   1.000
_cell.length_c   1.000
_cell.angle_alpha   90.00
_cell.angle_beta   90.00
_cell.angle_gamma   90.00
#
_symmetry.space_group_name_H-M   'P 1'
#
loop_
_entity.id
_entity.type
_entity.pdbx_description
1 polymer ?
#
loop_
_entity_poly.entity_id
_entity_poly.type
_entity_poly.pdbx_seq_one_letter_code
_entity_poly.pdbx_strand_id
1 'polypeptide(L)' 'MNDESEKKEKFKRPRGTGIGTGIAIGAGIGIAMDNLAIGIAVGVAMGFGFELINRQRNKG' A
#
# COMPACT_ATOMS: atom_id res chain seq x y z
N MET A 1 -15.17 25.46 -31.39
CA MET A 1 -13.98 24.88 -30.74
C MET A 1 -14.06 25.19 -29.26
N ASN A 2 -14.46 24.24 -28.41
CA ASN A 2 -14.25 24.33 -26.96
C ASN A 2 -13.52 23.06 -26.54
N ASP A 3 -12.19 23.12 -26.60
CA ASP A 3 -11.27 22.13 -26.04
C ASP A 3 -11.07 22.45 -24.55
N GLU A 4 -12.09 22.19 -23.74
CA GLU A 4 -11.91 22.09 -22.29
C GLU A 4 -11.27 20.74 -22.00
N SER A 5 -9.95 20.73 -22.10
CA SER A 5 -9.11 19.61 -21.73
C SER A 5 -9.17 19.46 -20.20
N GLU A 6 -10.08 18.60 -19.74
CA GLU A 6 -10.17 18.11 -18.36
C GLU A 6 -8.80 17.57 -17.92
N LYS A 7 -8.04 18.39 -17.21
CA LYS A 7 -6.80 17.97 -16.56
C LYS A 7 -7.17 17.10 -15.36
N LYS A 8 -7.47 15.82 -15.60
CA LYS A 8 -7.58 14.81 -14.55
C LYS A 8 -6.21 14.72 -13.87
N GLU A 9 -6.05 15.42 -12.75
CA GLU A 9 -4.89 15.25 -11.88
C GLU A 9 -4.83 13.78 -11.48
N LYS A 10 -3.91 13.04 -12.11
CA LYS A 10 -3.64 11.66 -11.71
C LYS A 10 -3.06 11.74 -10.32
N PHE A 11 -3.88 11.47 -9.30
CA PHE A 11 -3.46 11.26 -7.92
C PHE A 11 -2.31 10.25 -7.94
N LYS A 12 -1.07 10.75 -7.83
CA LYS A 12 0.11 9.89 -7.72
C LYS A 12 0.01 9.23 -6.35
N ARG A 13 -0.26 7.93 -6.33
CA ARG A 13 -0.24 7.16 -5.09
C ARG A 13 1.13 7.38 -4.41
N PRO A 14 1.15 7.82 -3.14
CA PRO A 14 2.40 7.99 -2.42
C PRO A 14 3.19 6.68 -2.42
N ARG A 15 4.51 6.78 -2.58
CA ARG A 15 5.38 5.59 -2.44
C ARG A 15 5.33 5.13 -0.98
N GLY A 16 5.18 3.82 -0.77
CA GLY A 16 5.10 3.24 0.57
C GLY A 16 3.69 3.12 1.16
N THR A 17 2.63 3.48 0.42
CA THR A 17 1.25 3.24 0.87
C THR A 17 0.99 1.75 1.14
N GLY A 18 1.59 0.84 0.35
CA GLY A 18 1.46 -0.60 0.57
C GLY A 18 2.06 -1.04 1.91
N ILE A 19 3.28 -0.57 2.21
CA ILE A 19 3.99 -0.89 3.46
C ILE A 19 3.25 -0.31 4.66
N GLY A 20 2.82 0.97 4.60
CA GLY A 20 2.10 1.61 5.69
C GLY A 20 0.77 0.91 6.02
N THR A 21 0.04 0.50 4.98
CA THR A 21 -1.21 -0.26 5.13
C THR A 21 -0.94 -1.64 5.74
N GLY A 22 0.10 -2.33 5.26
CA GLY A 22 0.51 -3.63 5.79
C GLY A 22 0.89 -3.58 7.28
N ILE A 23 1.66 -2.56 7.69
CA ILE A 23 2.03 -2.36 9.10
C ILE A 23 0.80 -2.06 9.96
N ALA A 24 -0.12 -1.21 9.52
CA ALA A 24 -1.32 -0.89 10.29
C ALA A 24 -2.20 -2.12 10.55
N ILE A 25 -2.42 -2.94 9.52
CA ILE A 25 -3.18 -4.20 9.63
C ILE A 25 -2.42 -5.20 10.50
N GLY A 26 -1.12 -5.39 10.23
CA GLY A 26 -0.27 -6.32 10.97
C GLY A 26 -0.15 -5.97 12.45
N ALA A 27 -0.04 -4.69 12.78
CA ALA A 27 -0.04 -4.21 14.16
C ALA A 27 -1.38 -4.48 14.86
N GLY A 28 -2.51 -4.21 14.20
CA GLY A 28 -3.84 -4.48 14.75
C GLY A 28 -4.06 -5.97 15.05
N ILE A 29 -3.69 -6.84 14.09
CA ILE A 29 -3.79 -8.30 14.26
C ILE A 29 -2.79 -8.79 15.32
N GLY A 30 -1.55 -8.29 15.30
CA GLY A 30 -0.51 -8.69 16.25
C GLY A 30 -0.86 -8.32 17.69
N ILE A 31 -1.46 -7.16 17.92
CA ILE A 31 -2.00 -6.77 19.23
C ILE A 31 -3.16 -7.69 19.63
N ALA A 32 -4.09 -7.99 18.72
CA ALA A 32 -5.22 -8.87 19.01
C ALA A 32 -4.81 -10.32 19.34
N MET A 33 -3.65 -10.75 18.85
CA MET A 33 -3.09 -12.09 19.09
C MET A 33 -2.05 -12.13 20.22
N ASP A 34 -1.82 -11.02 20.93
CA ASP A 34 -0.71 -10.85 21.88
C ASP A 34 0.67 -11.24 21.31
N ASN A 35 0.81 -11.12 19.99
CA ASN A 35 2.05 -11.42 19.27
C ASN A 35 2.34 -10.37 18.21
N LEU A 36 2.81 -9.22 18.67
CA LEU A 36 3.17 -8.09 17.82
C LEU A 36 4.27 -8.44 16.82
N ALA A 37 5.23 -9.28 17.19
CA ALA A 37 6.32 -9.66 16.32
C ALA A 37 5.81 -10.38 15.05
N ILE A 38 4.91 -11.36 15.22
CA ILE A 38 4.29 -12.06 14.08
C ILE A 38 3.41 -11.10 13.28
N GLY A 39 2.60 -10.28 13.95
CA GLY A 39 1.73 -9.31 13.28
C GLY A 39 2.49 -8.34 12.39
N ILE A 40 3.58 -7.74 12.89
CA ILE A 40 4.43 -6.85 12.11
C ILE A 40 5.14 -7.59 10.98
N ALA A 41 5.68 -8.80 11.22
CA ALA A 41 6.34 -9.57 10.18
C ALA A 41 5.41 -9.88 9.00
N VAL A 42 4.19 -10.36 9.29
CA VAL A 42 3.17 -10.65 8.28
C VAL A 42 2.69 -9.37 7.59
N GLY A 43 2.44 -8.30 8.36
CA GLY A 43 2.00 -7.02 7.85
C GLY A 43 3.00 -6.40 6.87
N VAL A 44 4.29 -6.41 7.22
CA VAL A 44 5.37 -5.93 6.34
C VAL A 44 5.49 -6.80 5.10
N ALA A 45 5.42 -8.13 5.22
CA ALA A 45 5.47 -9.04 4.07
C ALA A 45 4.31 -8.78 3.07
N MET A 46 3.08 -8.63 3.58
CA MET A 46 1.92 -8.27 2.76
C MET A 46 2.07 -6.90 2.12
N GLY A 47 2.41 -5.87 2.91
CA GLY A 47 2.53 -4.50 2.43
C GLY A 47 3.62 -4.34 1.36
N PHE A 48 4.74 -5.02 1.55
CA PHE A 48 5.81 -5.09 0.56
C PHE A 48 5.38 -5.85 -0.71
N GLY A 49 4.68 -6.97 -0.57
CA GLY A 49 4.11 -7.72 -1.69
C GLY A 49 3.16 -6.87 -2.54
N PHE A 50 2.26 -6.10 -1.92
CA PHE A 50 1.39 -5.17 -2.62
C PHE A 50 2.17 -4.05 -3.33
N GLU A 51 3.20 -3.51 -2.70
CA GLU A 51 4.06 -2.48 -3.31
C GLU A 51 4.78 -3.04 -4.56
N LEU A 52 5.28 -4.29 -4.49
CA LEU A 52 5.92 -4.96 -5.62
C LEU A 52 4.96 -5.21 -6.79
N ILE A 53 3.77 -5.74 -6.52
CA ILE A 53 2.74 -6.00 -7.54
C ILE A 53 2.28 -4.69 -8.18
N ASN A 54 2.05 -3.65 -7.36
CA ASN A 54 1.63 -2.34 -7.85
C ASN A 54 2.76 -1.67 -8.68
N ARG A 55 4.03 -1.91 -8.33
CA ARG A 55 5.18 -1.45 -9.11
C ARG A 55 5.34 -2.19 -10.43
N GLN A 56 5.02 -3.49 -10.49
CA GLN A 56 4.99 -4.25 -11.75
C GLN A 56 3.88 -3.74 -12.67
N ARG A 57 2.67 -3.53 -12.14
CA ARG A 57 1.52 -3.09 -12.94
C ARG A 57 1.67 -1.67 -13.49
N ASN A 58 2.45 -0.81 -12.85
CA ASN A 58 2.74 0.54 -13.33
C ASN A 58 3.90 0.60 -14.35
N LYS A 59 4.56 -0.53 -14.64
CA LYS A 59 5.68 -0.62 -15.59
C LYS A 59 5.32 -1.30 -16.92
N GLY A 60 4.16 -1.93 -17.03
CA GLY A 60 3.58 -2.43 -18.29
C GLY A 60 2.59 -1.43 -18.85
#